data_AF-A0A7S2WF23-F1
#
_entry.id   AF-A0A7S2WF23-F1
#
_cell.length_a   1.000
_cell.length_b   1.000
_cell.length_c   1.000
_cell.angle_alpha   90.00
_cell.angle_beta   90.00
_cell.angle_gamma   90.00
#
_symmetry.space_group_name_H-M   'P 1'
#
loop_
_entity.id
_entity.type
_entity.pdbx_description
1 polymer ?
#
loop_
_entity_poly.entity_id
_entity_poly.type
_entity_poly.pdbx_seq_one_letter_code
_entity_poly.pdbx_strand_id
1 'polypeptide(L)'
;GDPETIWRDLMYMGYDRSLDLLYCRTVMLAFHSDRSFALHPQPFDANAYEEAMELPIKDFGKCKDLEGGRVKLYTRRAGYSGVSFAVENCGTRPLEFTLDCADSKNVMSHRGQLRASQRIPVKETKVLHHLMPETSFDPWSWSIKYSAKWL
;
A
#
# COMPACT_ATOMS: atom_id res chain seq x y z
N GLY A 1 19.16 15.06 0.09
CA GLY A 1 18.89 13.72 -0.46
C GLY A 1 20.13 13.27 -1.21
N ASP A 2 20.38 11.97 -1.24
CA ASP A 2 21.50 11.37 -1.99
C ASP A 2 21.33 11.63 -3.50
N PRO A 3 22.27 12.33 -4.18
CA PRO A 3 22.21 12.62 -5.61
C PRO A 3 22.01 11.38 -6.49
N GLU A 4 22.52 10.22 -6.07
CA GLU A 4 22.35 8.97 -6.82
C GLU A 4 20.91 8.47 -6.80
N THR A 5 20.17 8.74 -5.72
CA THR A 5 18.74 8.41 -5.64
C THR A 5 17.93 9.23 -6.64
N ILE A 6 18.24 10.53 -6.75
CA ILE A 6 17.57 11.44 -7.68
C ILE A 6 17.83 11.00 -9.13
N TRP A 7 19.07 10.65 -9.47
CA TRP A 7 19.41 10.18 -10.81
C TRP A 7 18.76 8.85 -11.16
N ARG A 8 18.69 7.93 -10.19
CA ARG A 8 17.99 6.66 -10.38
C ARG A 8 16.50 6.88 -10.67
N ASP A 9 15.85 7.78 -9.94
CA ASP A 9 14.43 8.08 -10.14
C ASP A 9 14.18 8.76 -11.50
N LEU A 10 15.07 9.67 -11.92
CA LEU A 10 15.04 10.29 -13.25
C LEU A 10 15.19 9.26 -14.38
N MET A 11 16.14 8.33 -14.25
CA MET A 11 16.28 7.22 -15.21
C MET A 11 15.07 6.28 -15.21
N TYR A 12 14.44 6.06 -14.05
CA TYR A 12 13.20 5.29 -13.98
C TYR A 12 12.02 6.01 -14.64
N MET A 13 11.97 7.33 -14.54
CA MET A 13 11.00 8.18 -15.25
C MET A 13 11.29 8.29 -16.77
N GLY A 14 12.46 7.84 -17.20
CA GLY A 14 12.84 7.72 -18.60
C GLY A 14 13.68 8.88 -19.14
N TYR A 15 14.28 9.64 -18.24
CA TYR A 15 15.27 10.67 -18.56
C TYR A 15 16.69 10.09 -18.57
N ASP A 16 17.56 10.63 -19.41
CA ASP A 16 18.98 10.35 -19.36
C ASP A 16 19.73 11.28 -18.37
N ARG A 17 21.07 11.16 -18.34
CA ARG A 17 21.92 12.01 -17.49
C ARG A 17 22.05 13.47 -17.96
N SER A 18 21.57 13.76 -19.16
CA SER A 18 21.47 15.12 -19.72
C SER A 18 20.08 15.74 -19.46
N LEU A 19 19.18 15.00 -18.79
CA LEU A 19 17.76 15.34 -18.58
C LEU A 19 16.94 15.34 -19.89
N ASP A 20 17.42 14.64 -20.92
CA ASP A 20 16.66 14.39 -22.14
C ASP A 20 15.73 13.18 -21.93
N LEU A 21 14.46 13.32 -22.29
CA LEU A 21 13.47 12.25 -22.19
C LEU A 21 13.69 11.21 -23.30
N LEU A 22 14.27 10.06 -22.96
CA LEU A 22 14.54 8.97 -23.90
C LEU A 22 13.30 8.11 -24.19
N TYR A 23 12.50 7.83 -23.15
CA TYR A 23 11.24 7.09 -23.27
C TYR A 23 10.28 7.55 -22.18
N CYS A 24 9.09 8.00 -22.53
CA CYS A 24 8.04 8.14 -21.52
C CYS A 24 7.64 6.72 -21.10
N ARG A 25 7.64 6.39 -19.79
CA ARG A 25 6.92 5.18 -19.35
C ARG A 25 5.45 5.38 -19.65
N THR A 26 4.98 4.86 -20.78
CA THR A 26 3.58 4.92 -21.16
C THR A 26 2.79 4.03 -20.21
N VAL A 27 2.10 4.66 -19.26
CA VAL A 27 1.07 3.95 -18.48
C VAL A 27 -0.18 3.92 -19.34
N MET A 28 -0.56 2.73 -19.80
CA MET A 28 -1.87 2.54 -20.43
C MET A 28 -2.91 2.35 -19.34
N LEU A 29 -3.78 3.33 -19.17
CA LEU A 29 -4.98 3.23 -18.36
C LEU A 29 -6.13 2.81 -19.28
N ALA A 30 -6.67 1.61 -19.06
CA ALA A 30 -7.88 1.14 -19.74
C ALA A 30 -9.09 1.37 -18.82
N PHE A 31 -10.07 2.12 -19.31
CA PHE A 31 -11.33 2.36 -18.61
C PHE A 31 -12.45 1.63 -19.34
N HIS A 32 -13.19 0.79 -18.63
CA HIS A 32 -14.45 0.24 -19.11
C HIS A 32 -15.59 1.00 -18.44
N SER A 33 -16.33 1.78 -19.21
CA SER A 33 -17.48 2.55 -18.72
C SER A 33 -18.66 2.38 -19.68
N ASP A 34 -19.85 2.27 -19.11
CA ASP A 34 -21.15 2.30 -19.79
C ASP A 34 -21.65 3.73 -20.02
N ARG A 35 -20.87 4.74 -19.61
CA ARG A 35 -21.22 6.17 -19.68
C ARG A 35 -20.12 6.99 -20.32
N SER A 36 -20.49 8.15 -20.86
CA SER A 36 -19.53 9.16 -21.29
C SER A 36 -18.76 9.69 -20.09
N PHE A 37 -17.43 9.73 -20.19
CA PHE A 37 -16.56 10.33 -19.17
C PHE A 37 -15.47 11.18 -19.83
N ALA A 38 -14.90 12.09 -19.04
CA ALA A 38 -13.74 12.89 -19.41
C ALA A 38 -12.69 12.78 -18.31
N LEU A 39 -11.42 12.77 -18.69
CA LEU A 39 -10.30 12.82 -17.76
C LEU A 39 -9.81 14.26 -17.66
N HIS A 40 -9.67 14.74 -16.43
CA HIS A 40 -9.15 16.07 -16.14
C HIS A 40 -7.93 15.95 -15.22
N PRO A 41 -6.84 16.69 -15.51
CA PRO A 41 -5.74 16.79 -14.55
C PRO A 41 -6.24 17.47 -13.28
N GLN A 42 -5.87 16.92 -12.13
CA GLN A 42 -6.17 17.48 -10.82
C GLN A 42 -4.86 17.74 -10.08
N PRO A 43 -4.77 18.80 -9.26
CA PRO A 43 -3.68 18.96 -8.30
C PRO A 43 -3.59 17.73 -7.39
N PHE A 44 -2.39 17.38 -6.96
CA PHE A 44 -2.21 16.29 -6.01
C PHE A 44 -2.90 16.62 -4.68
N ASP A 45 -3.79 15.72 -4.26
CA ASP A 45 -4.44 15.74 -2.96
C ASP A 45 -3.98 14.51 -2.17
N ALA A 46 -3.22 14.77 -1.10
CA ALA A 46 -2.67 13.72 -0.25
C ALA A 46 -3.76 12.89 0.46
N ASN A 47 -4.87 13.52 0.83
CA ASN A 47 -5.97 12.82 1.50
C ASN A 47 -6.70 11.91 0.51
N ALA A 48 -7.02 12.43 -0.68
CA ALA A 48 -7.66 11.64 -1.73
C ALA A 48 -6.76 10.48 -2.18
N TYR A 49 -5.44 10.68 -2.21
CA TYR A 49 -4.48 9.63 -2.50
C TYR A 49 -4.50 8.51 -1.44
N GLU A 50 -4.41 8.85 -0.16
CA GLU A 50 -4.46 7.86 0.94
C GLU A 50 -5.81 7.11 0.94
N GLU A 51 -6.92 7.83 0.80
CA GLU A 51 -8.25 7.23 0.72
C GLU A 51 -8.37 6.26 -0.46
N ALA A 52 -7.87 6.64 -1.65
CA ALA A 52 -7.88 5.79 -2.83
C ALA A 52 -7.06 4.49 -2.64
N MET A 53 -6.01 4.52 -1.81
CA MET A 53 -5.24 3.32 -1.46
C MET A 53 -5.97 2.41 -0.47
N GLU A 54 -6.77 3.00 0.44
CA GLU A 54 -7.53 2.28 1.45
C GLU A 54 -8.81 1.63 0.91
N LEU A 55 -9.57 2.34 0.07
CA LEU A 55 -10.90 1.95 -0.39
C LEU A 55 -10.95 0.53 -0.97
N PRO A 56 -10.08 0.14 -1.94
CA PRO A 56 -10.15 -1.20 -2.51
C PRO A 56 -9.90 -2.28 -1.46
N ILE A 57 -9.05 -2.02 -0.46
CA ILE A 57 -8.72 -2.97 0.60
C ILE A 57 -9.91 -3.15 1.55
N LYS A 58 -10.62 -2.07 1.88
CA LYS A 58 -11.81 -2.11 2.75
C LYS A 58 -12.98 -2.80 2.06
N ASP A 59 -13.25 -2.46 0.82
CA ASP A 59 -14.46 -2.92 0.11
C ASP A 59 -14.34 -4.38 -0.35
N PHE A 60 -13.15 -4.79 -0.79
CA PHE A 60 -12.94 -6.12 -1.38
C PHE A 60 -12.04 -7.04 -0.54
N GLY A 61 -11.50 -6.54 0.57
CA GLY A 61 -10.65 -7.32 1.47
C GLY A 61 -11.44 -8.18 2.44
N LYS A 62 -10.81 -9.26 2.91
CA LYS A 62 -11.32 -10.04 4.06
C LYS A 62 -11.10 -9.22 5.33
N CYS A 63 -12.16 -9.01 6.10
CA CYS A 63 -12.09 -8.34 7.40
C CYS A 63 -11.98 -9.36 8.53
N LYS A 64 -11.05 -9.14 9.46
CA LYS A 64 -10.92 -9.88 10.72
C LYS A 64 -11.05 -8.89 11.88
N ASP A 65 -11.99 -9.16 12.78
CA ASP A 65 -12.13 -8.41 14.02
C ASP A 65 -11.06 -8.83 15.03
N LEU A 66 -10.41 -7.84 15.63
CA LEU A 66 -9.39 -7.96 16.66
C LEU A 66 -9.81 -7.13 17.88
N GLU A 67 -9.18 -7.36 19.04
CA GLU A 67 -9.39 -6.55 20.26
C GLU A 67 -10.87 -6.42 20.69
N GLY A 68 -11.68 -7.46 20.44
CA GLY A 68 -13.13 -7.46 20.71
C GLY A 68 -13.94 -6.57 19.76
N GLY A 69 -13.52 -6.45 18.50
CA GLY A 69 -14.18 -5.63 17.47
C GLY A 69 -13.78 -4.16 17.48
N ARG A 70 -12.86 -3.75 18.36
CA ARG A 70 -12.35 -2.37 18.41
C ARG A 70 -11.27 -2.10 17.36
N VAL A 71 -10.74 -3.14 16.74
CA VAL A 71 -9.77 -3.05 15.66
C VAL A 71 -10.19 -4.01 14.55
N LYS A 72 -10.18 -3.52 13.30
CA LYS A 72 -10.43 -4.36 12.13
C LYS A 72 -9.16 -4.46 11.31
N LEU A 73 -8.75 -5.70 10.99
CA LEU A 73 -7.66 -5.96 10.06
C LEU A 73 -8.24 -6.43 8.73
N TYR A 74 -8.06 -5.62 7.70
CA TYR A 74 -8.41 -5.93 6.32
C TYR A 74 -7.23 -6.59 5.61
N THR A 75 -7.51 -7.68 4.89
CA THR A 75 -6.53 -8.39 4.05
C THR A 75 -7.09 -8.58 2.65
N ARG A 76 -6.49 -7.93 1.66
CA ARG A 76 -6.87 -8.05 0.25
C ARG A 76 -5.79 -8.73 -0.56
N ARG A 77 -6.12 -9.85 -1.20
CA ARG A 77 -5.24 -10.52 -2.17
C ARG A 77 -5.52 -9.96 -3.57
N ALA A 78 -4.47 -9.62 -4.31
CA ALA A 78 -4.55 -9.25 -5.72
C ALA A 78 -4.12 -10.46 -6.57
N GLY A 79 -4.97 -11.50 -6.62
CA GLY A 79 -4.64 -12.76 -7.28
C GLY A 79 -3.35 -13.40 -6.73
N TYR A 80 -2.38 -13.65 -7.60
CA TYR A 80 -1.05 -14.16 -7.27
C TYR A 80 0.02 -13.06 -7.12
N SER A 81 -0.34 -11.80 -7.35
CA SER A 81 0.61 -10.69 -7.53
C SER A 81 0.93 -9.93 -6.26
N GLY A 82 0.13 -10.10 -5.20
CA GLY A 82 0.39 -9.40 -3.94
C GLY A 82 -0.73 -9.52 -2.92
N VAL A 83 -0.45 -9.05 -1.71
CA VAL A 83 -1.41 -8.93 -0.61
C VAL A 83 -1.26 -7.58 0.07
N SER A 84 -2.38 -6.94 0.37
CA SER A 84 -2.43 -5.64 1.06
C SER A 84 -3.12 -5.78 2.41
N PHE A 85 -2.59 -5.06 3.39
CA PHE A 85 -3.09 -5.03 4.76
C PHE A 85 -3.41 -3.61 5.17
N ALA A 86 -4.64 -3.40 5.62
CA ALA A 86 -5.08 -2.15 6.22
C ALA A 86 -5.70 -2.40 7.58
N VAL A 87 -5.54 -1.46 8.49
CA VAL A 87 -6.06 -1.56 9.85
C VAL A 87 -6.96 -0.36 10.12
N GLU A 88 -8.15 -0.63 10.64
CA GLU A 88 -9.09 0.40 11.07
C GLU A 88 -9.24 0.38 12.58
N ASN A 89 -9.20 1.56 13.17
CA ASN A 89 -9.44 1.77 14.59
C ASN A 89 -10.91 2.11 14.83
N CYS A 90 -11.68 1.11 15.26
CA CYS A 90 -13.09 1.28 15.65
C CYS A 90 -13.24 1.59 17.16
N GLY A 91 -12.13 1.83 17.87
CA GLY A 91 -12.11 2.18 19.28
C GLY A 91 -12.40 3.66 19.54
N THR A 92 -12.22 4.07 20.80
CA THR A 92 -12.45 5.46 21.25
C THR A 92 -11.16 6.24 21.50
N ARG A 93 -9.99 5.58 21.35
CA ARG A 93 -8.66 6.18 21.54
C ARG A 93 -7.76 5.87 20.36
N PRO A 94 -6.76 6.73 20.05
CA PRO A 94 -5.76 6.41 19.06
C PRO A 94 -5.06 5.09 19.41
N LEU A 95 -4.64 4.37 18.37
CA LEU A 95 -4.03 3.05 18.48
C LEU A 95 -2.66 3.10 17.84
N GLU A 96 -1.64 2.57 18.49
CA GLU A 96 -0.40 2.18 17.83
C GLU A 96 -0.52 0.70 17.45
N PHE A 97 -0.53 0.41 16.14
CA PHE A 97 -0.65 -0.94 15.63
C PHE A 97 0.62 -1.34 14.91
N THR A 98 1.15 -2.52 15.25
CA THR A 98 2.30 -3.12 14.58
C THR A 98 1.85 -4.35 13.82
N LEU A 99 2.22 -4.43 12.54
CA LEU A 99 2.11 -5.61 11.71
C LEU A 99 3.52 -6.10 11.36
N ASP A 100 3.80 -7.36 11.65
CA ASP A 100 5.08 -7.99 11.43
C ASP A 100 4.92 -9.17 10.48
N CYS A 101 5.61 -9.08 9.35
CA CYS A 101 5.64 -10.04 8.27
C CYS A 101 7.01 -10.71 8.12
N ALA A 102 7.92 -10.60 9.09
CA ALA A 102 9.31 -11.08 8.97
C ALA A 102 9.44 -12.59 8.72
N ASP A 103 8.47 -13.41 9.17
CA ASP A 103 8.47 -14.87 8.93
C ASP A 103 7.94 -15.26 7.53
N SER A 104 7.65 -14.27 6.68
CA SER A 104 7.22 -14.49 5.30
C SER A 104 8.38 -14.96 4.42
N LYS A 105 8.08 -15.59 3.28
CA LYS A 105 9.08 -16.12 2.34
C LYS A 105 8.90 -15.47 0.97
N ASN A 106 10.02 -15.03 0.39
CA ASN A 106 10.06 -14.36 -0.91
C ASN A 106 9.07 -13.18 -0.96
N VAL A 107 9.14 -12.27 0.01
CA VAL A 107 8.27 -11.08 0.03
C VAL A 107 9.08 -9.82 0.20
N MET A 108 8.68 -8.80 -0.54
CA MET A 108 9.09 -7.43 -0.31
C MET A 108 7.88 -6.57 0.03
N SER A 109 8.13 -5.52 0.79
CA SER A 109 7.12 -4.55 1.23
C SER A 109 7.36 -3.21 0.56
N HIS A 110 6.29 -2.50 0.20
CA HIS A 110 6.43 -1.12 -0.29
C HIS A 110 7.15 -0.17 0.69
N ARG A 111 7.24 -0.55 1.97
CA ARG A 111 7.94 0.22 3.01
C ARG A 111 9.44 -0.10 3.12
N GLY A 112 9.95 -1.05 2.33
CA GLY A 112 11.35 -1.53 2.43
C GLY A 112 11.67 -2.38 3.66
N GLN A 113 10.74 -2.51 4.61
CA GLN A 113 10.84 -3.36 5.79
C GLN A 113 9.58 -4.21 5.98
N LEU A 114 9.73 -5.39 6.59
CA LEU A 114 8.64 -6.35 6.83
C LEU A 114 7.95 -6.16 8.18
N ARG A 115 8.40 -5.21 9.00
CA ARG A 115 7.73 -4.82 10.24
C ARG A 115 7.35 -3.35 10.14
N ALA A 116 6.06 -3.06 10.28
CA ALA A 116 5.54 -1.69 10.25
C ALA A 116 4.72 -1.42 11.51
N SER A 117 5.04 -0.30 12.18
CA SER A 117 4.23 0.26 13.27
C SER A 117 3.66 1.60 12.82
N GLN A 118 2.37 1.81 13.02
CA GLN A 118 1.71 3.05 12.67
C GLN A 118 0.70 3.45 13.74
N ARG A 119 0.63 4.76 14.02
CA ARG A 119 -0.46 5.34 14.80
C ARG A 119 -1.70 5.48 13.91
N ILE A 120 -2.80 4.91 14.36
CA ILE A 120 -4.09 4.89 13.69
C ILE A 120 -5.06 5.74 14.53
N PRO A 121 -5.44 6.94 14.05
CA PRO A 121 -6.42 7.78 14.72
C PRO A 121 -7.77 7.07 14.86
N VAL A 122 -8.60 7.59 15.76
CA VAL A 122 -9.95 7.06 16.00
C VAL A 122 -10.78 7.16 14.72
N LYS A 123 -11.47 6.08 14.35
CA LYS A 123 -12.30 5.97 13.14
C LYS A 123 -11.56 6.10 11.82
N GLU A 124 -10.22 6.08 11.84
CA GLU A 124 -9.42 6.07 10.62
C GLU A 124 -8.98 4.65 10.28
N THR A 125 -8.74 4.46 8.97
CA THR A 125 -8.04 3.30 8.43
C THR A 125 -6.64 3.76 8.02
N LYS A 126 -5.67 2.85 8.06
CA LYS A 126 -4.33 3.07 7.49
C LYS A 126 -3.80 1.79 6.87
N VAL A 127 -3.06 1.94 5.76
CA VAL A 127 -2.38 0.82 5.10
C VAL A 127 -1.04 0.53 5.79
N LEU A 128 -0.88 -0.70 6.28
CA LEU A 128 0.35 -1.14 6.94
C LEU A 128 1.34 -1.73 5.94
N HIS A 129 0.88 -2.63 5.07
CA HIS A 129 1.74 -3.30 4.10
C HIS A 129 1.03 -3.52 2.76
N HIS A 130 1.81 -3.37 1.71
CA HIS A 130 1.58 -3.99 0.40
C HIS A 130 2.77 -4.92 0.22
N LEU A 131 2.50 -6.22 0.24
CA LEU A 131 3.49 -7.24 0.00
C LEU A 131 3.34 -7.77 -1.42
N MET A 132 4.48 -8.04 -2.03
CA MET A 132 4.59 -8.68 -3.34
C MET A 132 5.79 -9.64 -3.33
N PRO A 133 5.86 -10.58 -4.29
CA PRO A 133 7.04 -11.42 -4.45
C PRO A 133 8.28 -10.55 -4.65
N GLU A 134 9.36 -10.86 -3.95
CA GLU A 134 10.66 -10.22 -4.20
C GLU A 134 11.23 -10.70 -5.54
N THR A 135 11.07 -11.99 -5.84
CA THR A 135 11.40 -12.62 -7.11
C THR A 135 10.14 -13.16 -7.78
N SER A 136 9.86 -12.75 -9.03
CA SER A 136 8.56 -12.95 -9.72
C SER A 136 8.23 -14.38 -10.15
N PHE A 137 9.10 -15.37 -9.93
CA PHE A 137 8.90 -16.76 -10.37
C PHE A 137 9.06 -17.79 -9.24
N ASP A 138 9.50 -17.35 -8.06
CA ASP A 138 9.65 -18.23 -6.92
C ASP A 138 8.34 -18.26 -6.11
N PRO A 139 7.98 -19.42 -5.53
CA PRO A 139 6.86 -19.49 -4.60
C PRO A 139 7.04 -18.48 -3.47
N TRP A 140 5.97 -17.75 -3.16
CA TRP A 140 5.96 -16.79 -2.08
C TRP A 140 4.81 -17.07 -1.13
N SER A 141 5.02 -16.73 0.14
CA SER A 141 4.03 -16.90 1.19
C SER A 141 4.21 -15.82 2.22
N TRP A 142 3.11 -15.36 2.80
CA TRP A 142 3.16 -14.38 3.87
C TRP A 142 2.66 -14.96 5.19
N SER A 143 3.28 -14.52 6.26
CA SER A 143 2.85 -14.72 7.63
C SER A 143 2.61 -13.35 8.26
N ILE A 144 1.69 -13.28 9.21
CA ILE A 144 1.42 -12.05 9.95
C ILE A 144 1.41 -12.32 11.45
N LYS A 145 2.15 -11.48 12.17
CA LYS A 145 2.02 -11.28 13.61
C LYS A 145 1.61 -9.84 13.84
N TYR A 146 0.85 -9.58 14.90
CA TYR A 146 0.44 -8.21 15.20
C TYR A 146 0.53 -7.91 16.69
N SER A 147 0.67 -6.63 17.00
CA SER A 147 0.47 -6.09 18.34
C SER A 147 -0.29 -4.77 18.27
N ALA A 148 -1.11 -4.52 19.29
CA ALA A 148 -1.98 -3.35 19.39
C ALA A 148 -1.76 -2.69 20.75
N LYS A 149 -1.48 -1.39 20.77
CA LYS A 149 -1.29 -0.60 22.00
C LYS A 149 -2.14 0.67 21.93
N TRP A 150 -3.11 0.77 22.84
CA TRP A 150 -3.94 1.97 22.96
C TRP A 150 -3.14 3.12 23.57
N LEU A 151 -3.32 4.34 23.03
CA LEU A 151 -2.66 5.57 23.45
C LEU A 151 -3.56 6.46 24.30
#